data_AF-A0A7J8YPV8-F1
#
_entry.id   AF-A0A7J8YPV8-F1
#
_cell.length_a   1.000
_cell.length_b   1.000
_cell.length_c   1.000
_cell.angle_alpha   90.00
_cell.angle_beta   90.00
_cell.angle_gamma   90.00
#
_symmetry.space_group_name_H-M   'P 1'
#
loop_
_entity.id
_entity.type
_entity.pdbx_description
1 polymer ?
#
loop_
_entity_poly.entity_id
_entity_poly.type
_entity_poly.pdbx_seq_one_letter_code
_entity_poly.pdbx_strand_id
1 'polypeptide(L)' 'MPYLQYGRPIDMVFNLLGIPSRMNVEQLFECLLGLAGSLLNRYYRIAPFDERYEQEASRKL' A
#
# COMPACT_ATOMS: atom_id res chain seq x y z
N MET A 1 16.27 7.19 -14.98
CA MET A 1 15.10 6.94 -14.11
C MET A 1 14.75 8.23 -13.39
N PRO A 2 13.48 8.45 -13.00
CA PRO A 2 13.10 9.60 -12.18
C PRO A 2 13.92 9.66 -10.88
N TYR A 3 14.10 10.86 -10.34
CA TYR A 3 14.88 11.09 -9.13
C TYR A 3 14.11 11.97 -8.14
N LEU A 4 14.35 11.74 -6.86
CA LEU A 4 13.83 12.57 -5.77
C LEU A 4 14.59 13.90 -5.70
N GLN A 5 14.02 14.88 -4.99
CA GLN A 5 14.64 16.20 -4.75
C GLN A 5 16.05 16.15 -4.15
N TYR A 6 16.41 15.05 -3.47
CA TYR A 6 17.73 14.83 -2.88
C TYR A 6 18.66 14.01 -3.80
N GLY A 7 18.32 13.86 -5.08
CA GLY A 7 19.13 13.17 -6.09
C GLY A 7 19.05 11.64 -6.06
N ARG A 8 18.31 11.04 -5.13
CA ARG A 8 18.13 9.58 -5.10
C ARG A 8 17.28 9.11 -6.30
N PRO A 9 17.78 8.19 -7.13
CA PRO A 9 16.99 7.61 -8.22
C PRO A 9 15.87 6.71 -7.65
N ILE A 10 14.76 6.61 -8.37
CA ILE A 10 13.70 5.65 -8.09
C ILE A 10 14.10 4.26 -8.60
N ASP A 11 13.82 3.22 -7.83
CA ASP A 11 14.18 1.83 -8.18
C ASP A 11 13.27 1.21 -9.25
N MET A 12 11.97 1.52 -9.24
CA MET A 12 10.97 0.98 -10.17
C MET A 12 9.86 1.99 -10.46
N VAL A 13 9.32 1.97 -11.67
CA VAL A 13 8.18 2.80 -12.08
C VAL A 13 7.04 1.89 -12.52
N PHE A 14 5.93 1.90 -11.78
CA PHE A 14 4.73 1.13 -12.12
C PHE A 14 3.79 1.91 -13.04
N ASN A 15 3.14 1.20 -13.96
CA ASN A 15 2.05 1.77 -14.76
C ASN A 15 0.75 1.79 -13.95
N LEU A 16 0.24 2.99 -13.69
CA LEU A 16 -0.97 3.19 -12.87
C LEU A 16 -2.26 2.68 -13.54
N LEU A 17 -2.29 2.53 -14.87
CA LEU A 17 -3.49 2.06 -15.59
C LEU A 17 -3.87 0.60 -15.23
N GLY A 18 -2.90 -0.20 -14.76
CA GLY A 18 -3.14 -1.59 -14.39
C GLY A 18 -3.88 -1.77 -13.05
N ILE A 19 -3.85 -0.76 -12.18
CA ILE A 19 -4.44 -0.79 -10.84
C ILE A 19 -5.98 -0.77 -10.89
N PRO A 20 -6.65 0.24 -11.51
CA PRO A 20 -8.11 0.28 -11.55
C PRO A 20 -8.68 -0.87 -12.38
N SER A 21 -7.98 -1.31 -13.43
CA SER A 21 -8.41 -2.43 -14.28
C SER A 21 -8.50 -3.76 -13.54
N ARG A 22 -7.72 -3.95 -12.47
CA ARG A 22 -7.71 -5.19 -11.66
C ARG A 22 -8.41 -5.03 -10.31
N MET A 23 -8.92 -3.83 -10.02
CA MET A 23 -9.51 -3.46 -8.73
C MET A 23 -8.55 -3.64 -7.53
N ASN A 24 -7.23 -3.52 -7.75
CA ASN A 24 -6.22 -3.72 -6.71
C ASN A 24 -5.83 -2.41 -6.00
N VAL A 25 -6.81 -1.67 -5.47
CA VAL A 25 -6.56 -0.38 -4.79
C VAL A 25 -5.61 -0.53 -3.59
N GLU A 26 -5.58 -1.70 -2.98
CA GLU A 26 -4.72 -2.06 -1.85
C GLU A 26 -3.22 -1.84 -2.15
N GLN A 27 -2.79 -2.02 -3.40
CA GLN A 27 -1.39 -1.79 -3.79
C GLN A 27 -0.97 -0.32 -3.62
N LEU A 28 -1.90 0.62 -3.83
CA LEU A 28 -1.64 2.03 -3.59
C LEU A 28 -1.47 2.30 -2.09
N PHE A 29 -2.34 1.71 -1.26
CA PHE A 29 -2.25 1.85 0.19
C PHE A 29 -0.98 1.22 0.77
N GLU A 30 -0.58 0.04 0.27
CA GLU A 30 0.66 -0.62 0.67
C GLU A 30 1.89 0.23 0.32
N CYS A 31 1.93 0.80 -0.89
CA CYS A 31 3.02 1.68 -1.31
C CYS A 31 3.11 2.94 -0.43
N LEU A 32 1.97 3.56 -0.10
CA LEU A 32 1.90 4.73 0.78
C LEU A 32 2.37 4.40 2.20
N LEU A 33 1.90 3.28 2.77
CA LEU A 33 2.32 2.85 4.10
C LEU A 33 3.80 2.45 4.14
N GLY A 34 4.30 1.80 3.09
CA GLY A 34 5.71 1.48 2.92
C GLY A 34 6.59 2.74 2.88
N LEU A 35 6.16 3.78 2.14
CA LEU A 35 6.85 5.07 2.10
C LEU A 35 6.86 5.73 3.49
N ALA A 36 5.73 5.74 4.20
CA ALA A 36 5.64 6.25 5.56
C ALA A 36 6.54 5.48 6.54
N GLY A 37 6.58 4.14 6.43
CA GLY A 37 7.45 3.28 7.22
C GLY A 37 8.94 3.55 6.98
N SER A 38 9.33 3.77 5.73
CA SER A 38 10.70 4.16 5.36
C SER A 38 11.10 5.52 5.97
N LEU A 39 10.21 6.51 5.91
CA LEU A 39 10.45 7.84 6.49
C LEU A 39 10.51 7.82 8.03
N LEU A 40 9.70 6.97 8.68
CA LEU A 40 9.60 6.86 10.13
C LEU A 40 10.54 5.80 10.73
N ASN A 41 11.29 5.07 9.90
CA ASN A 41 12.09 3.91 10.27
C ASN A 41 11.30 2.87 11.10
N ARG A 42 10.10 2.53 10.62
CA ARG A 42 9.18 1.58 11.28
C ARG A 42 8.68 0.52 10.29
N TYR A 43 8.47 -0.68 10.83
CA TYR A 43 7.84 -1.78 10.12
C TYR A 43 6.41 -1.95 10.62
N TYR A 44 5.47 -2.05 9.68
CA TYR A 44 4.06 -2.25 9.97
C TYR A 44 3.66 -3.67 9.58
N ARG A 45 2.87 -4.31 10.43
CA ARG A 45 2.19 -5.57 10.12
C ARG A 45 0.69 -5.28 10.11
N ILE A 46 0.06 -5.44 8.95
CA ILE A 46 -1.40 -5.37 8.82
C ILE A 46 -1.93 -6.79 8.99
N ALA A 47 -2.88 -6.97 9.91
CA ALA A 47 -3.66 -8.20 9.96
C ALA A 47 -4.77 -8.11 8.91
N PRO A 48 -5.03 -9.16 8.12
CA PRO A 48 -6.16 -9.19 7.22
C PRO A 48 -7.45 -9.01 8.01
N PHE A 49 -8.45 -8.37 7.40
CA PHE A 49 -9.78 -8.30 8.00
C PHE A 49 -10.32 -9.71 8.15
N ASP A 50 -10.76 -10.07 9.36
CA ASP A 50 -11.17 -11.43 9.63
C ASP A 50 -12.69 -11.56 9.52
N GLU A 51 -13.16 -11.76 8.30
CA GLU A 51 -14.56 -12.15 8.03
C GLU A 51 -14.85 -13.61 8.45
N ARG A 52 -13.87 -14.35 8.96
CA ARG A 52 -14.04 -15.77 9.36
C ARG A 52 -14.61 -15.94 10.75
N TYR A 53 -14.54 -14.93 11.61
CA TYR A 53 -15.09 -15.03 12.98
C TYR A 53 -16.61 -14.87 13.00
N GLU A 54 -17.18 -13.98 12.18
CA GLU A 54 -18.63 -13.76 12.08
C GLU A 54 -19.02 -13.20 10.70
N GLN A 55 -20.22 -13.56 10.20
CA GLN A 55 -20.82 -12.90 9.04
C GLN A 55 -20.97 -11.38 9.32
N GLU A 56 -20.57 -10.56 8.34
CA GLU A 56 -20.67 -9.09 8.39
C GLU A 56 -19.86 -8.40 9.51
N ALA A 57 -18.79 -9.01 10.01
CA ALA A 57 -17.90 -8.39 11.00
C ALA A 57 -17.36 -7.01 10.56
N SER A 58 -17.18 -6.79 9.26
CA SER A 58 -16.76 -5.53 8.64
C SER A 58 -17.79 -4.40 8.74
N ARG A 59 -19.07 -4.69 8.99
CA ARG A 59 -20.16 -3.69 9.06
C ARG A 59 -20.51 -3.25 10.49
N LYS A 60 -19.93 -3.87 11.52
CA LYS A 60 -20.21 -3.57 12.93
C LYS A 60 -19.32 -2.47 13.53
N LEU A 61 -18.35 -1.98 12.77
CA LEU A 61 -17.44 -0.89 13.13
C LEU A 61 -17.93 0.46 12.60
#